data_AF-A0A537BK79-F1
#
_entry.id   AF-A0A537BK79-F1
#
_cell.length_a   1.000
_cell.length_b   1.000
_cell.length_c   1.000
_cell.angle_alpha   90.00
_cell.angle_beta   90.00
_cell.angle_gamma   90.00
#
_symmetry.space_group_name_H-M   'P 1'
#
loop_
_entity.id
_entity.type
_entity.pdbx_description
1 polymer ?
#
loop_
_entity_poly.entity_id
_entity_poly.type
_entity_poly.pdbx_seq_one_letter_code
_entity_poly.pdbx_strand_id
1 'polypeptide(L)'
;MLHRGLAVVGLLLVSLCVNAQSVYYPDALWQRKTPAEAGINAALLKGAIDFAVASESRNPRDLTLNHYQTFGREPFGSAIGPIKDRGDQTGVVVYKGYLVAEWGEPSRVDMTHSVTKSLLSSVVGVAYDRGMIRSLDDPVKDYVAPIQLYETSELV
;
A
#
# COMPACT_ATOMS: atom_id res chain seq x y z
N MET A 1 53.06 -26.10 2.75
CA MET A 1 52.42 -24.90 3.34
C MET A 1 51.58 -24.09 2.34
N LEU A 2 51.94 -24.03 1.04
CA LEU A 2 51.16 -23.26 0.02
C LEU A 2 49.71 -23.71 -0.19
N HIS A 3 49.39 -25.00 -0.12
CA HIS A 3 48.05 -25.53 -0.44
C HIS A 3 46.98 -25.16 0.61
N ARG A 4 47.41 -24.88 1.85
CA ARG A 4 46.51 -24.45 2.94
C ARG A 4 46.09 -22.98 2.80
N GLY A 5 46.96 -22.13 2.24
CA GLY A 5 46.65 -20.72 1.98
C GLY A 5 45.63 -20.54 0.86
N LEU A 6 45.72 -21.35 -0.20
CA LEU A 6 44.78 -21.32 -1.33
C LEU A 6 43.36 -21.70 -0.93
N ALA A 7 43.20 -22.70 -0.06
CA ALA A 7 41.90 -23.13 0.45
C ALA A 7 41.24 -22.06 1.36
N VAL A 8 42.02 -21.35 2.17
CA VAL A 8 41.53 -20.26 3.04
C VAL A 8 41.13 -19.03 2.23
N VAL A 9 41.90 -18.67 1.19
CA VAL A 9 41.54 -17.59 0.26
C VAL A 9 40.28 -17.92 -0.54
N GLY A 10 40.13 -19.17 -0.99
CA GLY A 10 38.91 -19.65 -1.64
C GLY A 10 37.69 -19.58 -0.73
N LEU A 11 37.82 -19.95 0.55
CA LEU A 11 36.73 -19.88 1.54
C LEU A 11 36.27 -18.44 1.81
N LEU A 12 37.22 -17.50 1.91
CA LEU A 12 36.95 -16.07 2.11
C LEU A 12 36.25 -15.42 0.91
N LEU A 13 36.61 -15.81 -0.32
CA LEU A 13 35.96 -15.31 -1.55
C LEU A 13 34.51 -15.79 -1.68
N VAL A 14 34.20 -17.03 -1.28
CA VAL A 14 32.82 -17.54 -1.28
C VAL A 14 31.92 -16.78 -0.30
N SER A 15 32.43 -16.43 0.90
CA SER A 15 31.68 -15.67 1.90
C SER A 15 31.37 -14.22 1.49
N LEU A 16 32.22 -13.61 0.65
CA LEU A 16 31.99 -12.25 0.13
C LEU A 16 30.90 -12.23 -0.96
N CYS A 17 30.83 -13.26 -1.81
CA CYS A 17 29.79 -13.38 -2.84
C CYS A 17 28.38 -13.65 -2.26
N VAL A 18 28.28 -14.36 -1.14
CA VAL A 18 26.98 -14.65 -0.47
C VAL A 18 26.34 -13.38 0.11
N ASN A 19 27.13 -12.40 0.53
CA ASN A 19 26.64 -11.11 1.04
C ASN A 19 26.30 -10.08 -0.06
N ALA A 20 26.51 -10.44 -1.34
CA ALA A 20 26.24 -9.55 -2.47
C ALA A 20 24.86 -9.78 -3.11
N GLN A 21 23.95 -10.53 -2.47
CA GLN A 21 22.56 -10.59 -2.95
C GLN A 21 21.94 -9.20 -2.82
N SER A 22 21.81 -8.52 -3.96
CA SER A 22 21.13 -7.22 -4.07
C SER A 22 19.71 -7.33 -3.50
N VAL A 23 19.31 -6.35 -2.69
CA VAL A 23 17.93 -6.24 -2.22
C VAL A 23 17.02 -6.14 -3.44
N TYR A 24 16.04 -7.03 -3.52
CA TYR A 24 15.06 -7.00 -4.60
C TYR A 24 13.99 -5.95 -4.29
N TYR A 25 13.81 -5.02 -5.23
CA TYR A 25 12.69 -4.09 -5.27
C TYR A 25 11.89 -4.40 -6.54
N PRO A 26 10.58 -4.69 -6.44
CA PRO A 26 9.78 -5.02 -7.60
C PRO A 26 9.60 -3.81 -8.53
N ASP A 27 9.51 -4.09 -9.83
CA ASP A 27 9.07 -3.13 -10.84
C ASP A 27 7.57 -3.35 -11.16
N ALA A 28 7.17 -3.26 -12.43
CA ALA A 28 5.81 -3.58 -12.85
C ALA A 28 5.46 -5.07 -12.66
N LEU A 29 6.45 -5.97 -12.73
CA LEU A 29 6.26 -7.41 -12.64
C LEU A 29 6.83 -7.97 -11.34
N TRP A 30 5.93 -8.29 -10.42
CA TRP A 30 6.32 -8.78 -9.10
C TRP A 30 6.69 -10.26 -9.15
N GLN A 31 7.92 -10.57 -8.75
CA GLN A 31 8.36 -11.94 -8.55
C GLN A 31 7.65 -12.57 -7.34
N ARG A 32 7.32 -13.86 -7.49
CA ARG A 32 6.66 -14.67 -6.46
C ARG A 32 7.66 -15.63 -5.81
N LYS A 33 7.46 -15.89 -4.53
CA LYS A 33 8.13 -16.95 -3.77
C LYS A 33 7.11 -17.72 -2.97
N THR A 34 7.30 -19.03 -2.86
CA THR A 34 6.59 -19.82 -1.86
C THR A 34 6.98 -19.35 -0.45
N PRO A 35 6.13 -19.60 0.57
CA PRO A 35 6.49 -19.28 1.95
C PRO A 35 7.83 -19.92 2.36
N ALA A 36 8.10 -21.16 1.93
CA ALA A 36 9.36 -21.85 2.22
C ALA A 36 10.58 -21.14 1.60
N GLU A 37 10.52 -20.74 0.33
CA GLU A 37 11.60 -19.99 -0.35
C GLU A 37 11.82 -18.59 0.26
N ALA A 38 10.77 -18.00 0.85
CA ALA A 38 10.84 -16.74 1.57
C ALA A 38 11.33 -16.90 3.02
N GLY A 39 11.51 -18.12 3.53
CA GLY A 39 11.84 -18.39 4.93
C GLY A 39 10.70 -18.11 5.91
N ILE A 40 9.45 -18.18 5.42
CA ILE A 40 8.22 -17.94 6.19
C ILE A 40 7.56 -19.28 6.54
N ASN A 41 7.11 -19.42 7.78
CA ASN A 41 6.35 -20.59 8.21
C ASN A 41 4.97 -20.60 7.51
N ALA A 42 4.76 -21.58 6.63
CA ALA A 42 3.55 -21.69 5.83
C ALA A 42 2.27 -21.87 6.67
N ALA A 43 2.34 -22.59 7.80
CA ALA A 43 1.19 -22.84 8.66
C ALA A 43 0.74 -21.56 9.38
N LEU A 44 1.69 -20.77 9.89
CA LEU A 44 1.39 -19.49 10.53
C LEU A 44 0.86 -18.47 9.52
N LEU A 45 1.44 -18.41 8.31
CA LEU A 45 0.95 -17.55 7.24
C LEU A 45 -0.48 -17.91 6.84
N LYS A 46 -0.77 -19.21 6.68
CA LYS A 46 -2.13 -19.68 6.41
C LYS A 46 -3.09 -19.26 7.51
N GLY A 47 -2.73 -19.47 8.78
CA GLY A 47 -3.56 -19.06 9.92
C GLY A 47 -3.87 -17.55 9.94
N ALA A 48 -2.91 -16.71 9.57
CA ALA A 48 -3.12 -15.26 9.46
C ALA A 48 -4.08 -14.89 8.31
N ILE A 49 -3.95 -15.57 7.16
CA ILE A 49 -4.86 -15.37 6.01
C ILE A 49 -6.27 -15.83 6.37
N ASP A 50 -6.41 -17.02 6.96
CA ASP A 50 -7.71 -17.56 7.39
C ASP A 50 -8.39 -16.60 8.39
N PHE A 51 -7.63 -16.05 9.35
CA PHE A 51 -8.13 -15.05 10.29
C PHE A 51 -8.60 -13.77 9.58
N ALA A 52 -7.83 -13.26 8.62
CA ALA A 52 -8.20 -12.09 7.85
C ALA A 52 -9.52 -12.32 7.10
N VAL A 53 -9.63 -13.44 6.37
CA VAL A 53 -10.84 -13.84 5.63
C VAL A 53 -12.05 -13.97 6.55
N ALA A 54 -11.89 -14.63 7.69
CA ALA A 54 -12.96 -14.77 8.69
C ALA A 54 -13.39 -13.43 9.32
N SER A 55 -12.53 -12.40 9.26
CA SER A 55 -12.74 -11.07 9.83
C SER A 55 -13.26 -10.05 8.82
N GLU A 56 -13.77 -10.48 7.66
CA GLU A 56 -14.33 -9.59 6.66
C GLU A 56 -15.45 -8.69 7.22
N SER A 57 -15.49 -7.44 6.73
CA SER A 57 -16.52 -6.47 7.12
C SER A 57 -17.92 -6.94 6.74
N ARG A 58 -18.83 -6.87 7.71
CA ARG A 58 -20.27 -7.13 7.51
C ARG A 58 -21.03 -5.98 6.85
N ASN A 59 -20.36 -4.86 6.58
CA ASN A 59 -20.96 -3.74 5.87
C ASN A 59 -21.46 -4.18 4.49
N PRO A 60 -22.56 -3.60 3.98
CA PRO A 60 -23.05 -3.91 2.64
C PRO A 60 -21.96 -3.83 1.57
N ARG A 61 -22.01 -4.74 0.59
CA ARG A 61 -21.14 -4.67 -0.59
C ARG A 61 -21.53 -3.54 -1.53
N ASP A 62 -22.81 -3.17 -1.58
CA ASP A 62 -23.27 -1.93 -2.20
C ASP A 62 -22.70 -0.74 -1.42
N LEU A 63 -21.66 -0.12 -1.99
CA LEU A 63 -20.97 0.98 -1.34
C LEU A 63 -21.77 2.29 -1.38
N THR A 64 -22.74 2.41 -2.29
CA THR A 64 -23.67 3.55 -2.29
C THR A 64 -24.58 3.46 -1.07
N LEU A 65 -25.18 2.29 -0.84
CA LEU A 65 -25.96 2.02 0.37
C LEU A 65 -25.10 2.19 1.63
N ASN A 66 -23.89 1.65 1.64
CA ASN A 66 -23.00 1.78 2.79
C ASN A 66 -22.65 3.24 3.10
N HIS A 67 -22.40 4.06 2.08
CA HIS A 67 -22.15 5.51 2.23
C HIS A 67 -23.33 6.21 2.90
N TYR A 68 -24.56 6.00 2.40
CA TYR A 68 -25.74 6.65 2.99
C TYR A 68 -26.09 6.16 4.40
N GLN A 69 -25.73 4.92 4.75
CA GLN A 69 -25.89 4.40 6.11
C GLN A 69 -24.86 4.96 7.10
N THR A 70 -23.74 5.49 6.61
CA THR A 70 -22.61 5.95 7.43
C THR A 70 -22.46 7.47 7.36
N PHE A 71 -21.94 7.99 6.25
CA PHE A 71 -21.60 9.41 6.06
C PHE A 71 -22.74 10.24 5.46
N GLY A 72 -23.79 9.61 4.94
CA GLY A 72 -24.92 10.31 4.31
C GLY A 72 -25.69 11.27 5.22
N ARG A 73 -25.50 11.19 6.54
CA ARG A 73 -26.15 12.04 7.55
C ARG A 73 -25.38 13.31 7.87
N GLU A 74 -24.11 13.40 7.46
CA GLU A 74 -23.26 14.56 7.70
C GLU A 74 -23.65 15.71 6.74
N PRO A 75 -23.42 16.98 7.12
CA PRO A 75 -23.51 18.10 6.18
C PRO A 75 -22.66 17.81 4.93
N PHE A 76 -23.23 18.04 3.74
CA PHE A 76 -22.61 17.70 2.45
C PHE A 76 -22.28 16.20 2.28
N GLY A 77 -22.97 15.32 3.01
CA GLY A 77 -22.77 13.87 2.99
C GLY A 77 -23.32 13.16 1.75
N SER A 78 -23.81 13.86 0.74
CA SER A 78 -24.27 13.23 -0.51
C SER A 78 -23.12 12.53 -1.24
N ALA A 79 -23.40 11.39 -1.88
CA ALA A 79 -22.41 10.74 -2.73
C ALA A 79 -22.01 11.66 -3.90
N ILE A 80 -20.71 11.81 -4.16
CA ILE A 80 -20.18 12.59 -5.28
C ILE A 80 -19.48 11.64 -6.25
N GLY A 81 -19.99 11.57 -7.48
CA GLY A 81 -19.46 10.71 -8.54
C GLY A 81 -19.85 9.22 -8.42
N PRO A 82 -19.37 8.36 -9.33
CA PRO A 82 -19.69 6.94 -9.32
C PRO A 82 -19.11 6.20 -8.11
N ILE A 83 -19.94 5.40 -7.44
CA ILE A 83 -19.53 4.50 -6.37
C ILE A 83 -19.70 3.07 -6.86
N LYS A 84 -18.59 2.32 -6.91
CA LYS A 84 -18.57 0.92 -7.34
C LYS A 84 -18.82 0.00 -6.15
N ASP A 85 -19.53 -1.10 -6.35
CA ASP A 85 -19.68 -2.15 -5.34
C ASP A 85 -18.32 -2.71 -4.90
N ARG A 86 -18.23 -3.04 -3.59
CA ARG A 86 -17.07 -3.69 -2.99
C ARG A 86 -16.92 -5.11 -3.51
N GLY A 87 -15.70 -5.47 -3.92
CA GLY A 87 -15.34 -6.86 -4.22
C GLY A 87 -15.34 -7.76 -2.98
N ASP A 88 -15.01 -9.04 -3.18
CA ASP A 88 -14.70 -9.95 -2.08
C ASP A 88 -13.39 -9.55 -1.39
N GLN A 89 -13.25 -9.92 -0.11
CA GLN A 89 -12.01 -9.65 0.60
C GLN A 89 -10.81 -10.25 -0.15
N THR A 90 -9.86 -9.35 -0.42
CA THR A 90 -8.70 -9.61 -1.24
C THR A 90 -7.47 -9.10 -0.50
N GLY A 91 -6.35 -9.81 -0.63
CA GLY A 91 -5.11 -9.36 -0.04
C GLY A 91 -3.88 -9.98 -0.66
N VAL A 92 -2.76 -9.33 -0.40
CA VAL A 92 -1.43 -9.75 -0.82
C VAL A 92 -0.49 -9.65 0.38
N VAL A 93 0.43 -10.59 0.50
CA VAL A 93 1.53 -10.52 1.46
C VAL A 93 2.83 -10.35 0.69
N VAL A 94 3.54 -9.28 1.02
CA VAL A 94 4.83 -8.94 0.43
C VAL A 94 5.90 -9.11 1.48
N TYR A 95 6.96 -9.87 1.15
CA TYR A 95 8.12 -10.02 2.02
C TYR A 95 9.42 -9.86 1.23
N LYS A 96 10.26 -8.92 1.66
CA LYS A 96 11.54 -8.58 1.00
C LYS A 96 11.41 -8.35 -0.51
N GLY A 97 10.34 -7.66 -0.92
CA GLY A 97 10.03 -7.34 -2.32
C GLY A 97 9.29 -8.44 -3.09
N TYR A 98 9.13 -9.64 -2.55
CA TYR A 98 8.45 -10.75 -3.22
C TYR A 98 7.00 -10.90 -2.77
N LEU A 99 6.11 -11.26 -3.70
CA LEU A 99 4.78 -11.77 -3.35
C LEU A 99 4.92 -13.18 -2.78
N VAL A 100 4.42 -13.39 -1.56
CA VAL A 100 4.51 -14.69 -0.87
C VAL A 100 3.16 -15.36 -0.64
N ALA A 101 2.07 -14.60 -0.72
CA ALA A 101 0.70 -15.11 -0.73
C ALA A 101 -0.24 -14.06 -1.32
N GLU A 102 -1.33 -14.54 -1.93
CA GLU A 102 -2.42 -13.73 -2.47
C GLU A 102 -3.73 -14.48 -2.26
N TRP A 103 -4.84 -13.77 -2.06
CA TRP A 103 -6.19 -14.34 -2.02
C TRP A 103 -7.21 -13.35 -2.57
N GLY A 104 -8.36 -13.84 -3.01
CA GLY A 104 -9.39 -13.04 -3.67
C GLY A 104 -8.96 -12.60 -5.07
N GLU A 105 -9.21 -11.33 -5.42
CA GLU A 105 -8.98 -10.76 -6.75
C GLU A 105 -8.04 -9.54 -6.70
N PRO A 106 -6.71 -9.70 -6.44
CA PRO A 106 -5.78 -8.57 -6.21
C PRO A 106 -5.69 -7.55 -7.34
N SER A 107 -6.07 -7.95 -8.55
CA SER A 107 -6.05 -7.09 -9.74
C SER A 107 -7.38 -6.35 -9.98
N ARG A 108 -8.42 -6.60 -9.18
CA ARG A 108 -9.69 -5.89 -9.29
C ARG A 108 -9.51 -4.45 -8.82
N VAL A 109 -9.99 -3.51 -9.63
CA VAL A 109 -10.09 -2.11 -9.21
C VAL A 109 -11.20 -1.95 -8.17
N ASP A 110 -10.84 -1.54 -6.96
CA ASP A 110 -11.75 -1.28 -5.83
C ASP A 110 -11.61 0.15 -5.29
N MET A 111 -12.62 0.59 -4.54
CA MET A 111 -12.56 1.85 -3.81
C MET A 111 -11.53 1.74 -2.67
N THR A 112 -10.47 2.54 -2.73
CA THR A 112 -9.36 2.51 -1.76
C THR A 112 -9.59 3.35 -0.50
N HIS A 113 -10.62 4.19 -0.49
CA HIS A 113 -10.97 5.09 0.60
C HIS A 113 -9.76 5.91 1.12
N SER A 114 -9.47 5.91 2.42
CA SER A 114 -8.40 6.75 2.99
C SER A 114 -6.98 6.31 2.63
N VAL A 115 -6.78 5.18 1.96
CA VAL A 115 -5.47 4.87 1.33
C VAL A 115 -5.07 5.97 0.33
N THR A 116 -6.05 6.64 -0.29
CA THR A 116 -5.82 7.80 -1.17
C THR A 116 -5.03 8.92 -0.50
N LYS A 117 -5.15 9.11 0.82
CA LYS A 117 -4.38 10.13 1.55
C LYS A 117 -2.88 9.81 1.57
N SER A 118 -2.52 8.54 1.71
CA SER A 118 -1.13 8.11 1.62
C SER A 118 -0.56 8.32 0.22
N LEU A 119 -1.35 8.05 -0.83
CA LEU A 119 -0.95 8.34 -2.21
C LEU A 119 -0.73 9.85 -2.42
N LEU A 120 -1.63 10.68 -1.91
CA LEU A 120 -1.49 12.14 -1.94
C LEU A 120 -0.21 12.60 -1.24
N SER A 121 0.06 12.10 -0.02
CA SER A 121 1.30 12.43 0.71
C SER A 121 2.56 12.02 -0.07
N SER A 122 2.56 10.87 -0.75
CA SER A 122 3.68 10.46 -1.60
C SER A 122 3.89 11.41 -2.78
N VAL A 123 2.81 11.85 -3.44
CA VAL A 123 2.88 12.84 -4.54
C VAL A 123 3.41 14.19 -4.01
N VAL A 124 2.97 14.62 -2.84
CA VAL A 124 3.49 15.83 -2.16
C VAL A 124 4.98 15.70 -1.88
N GLY A 125 5.45 14.54 -1.40
CA GLY A 125 6.87 14.28 -1.19
C GLY A 125 7.70 14.41 -2.48
N VAL A 126 7.18 13.88 -3.61
CA VAL A 126 7.82 14.03 -4.93
C VAL A 126 7.83 15.49 -5.39
N ALA A 127 6.75 16.25 -5.16
CA ALA A 127 6.70 17.67 -5.51
C ALA A 127 7.69 18.51 -4.69
N TYR A 128 7.85 18.19 -3.40
CA TYR A 128 8.84 18.80 -2.53
C TYR A 128 10.27 18.50 -2.98
N ASP A 129 10.60 17.23 -3.25
CA ASP A 129 11.93 16.81 -3.75
C ASP A 129 12.29 17.52 -5.08
N ARG A 130 11.28 17.81 -5.91
CA ARG A 130 11.44 18.57 -7.16
C ARG A 130 11.45 20.09 -6.99
N GLY A 131 11.39 20.60 -5.76
CA GLY A 131 11.38 22.04 -5.46
C GLY A 131 10.09 22.77 -5.87
N MET A 132 9.01 22.06 -6.20
CA MET A 132 7.70 22.66 -6.50
C MET A 132 7.01 23.16 -5.22
N ILE A 133 7.26 22.48 -4.10
CA ILE A 133 6.99 22.96 -2.75
C ILE A 133 8.35 23.38 -2.18
N ARG A 134 8.51 24.67 -1.86
CA ARG A 134 9.83 25.22 -1.49
C ARG A 134 10.27 24.81 -0.10
N SER A 135 9.32 24.81 0.84
CA SER A 135 9.54 24.44 2.24
C SER A 135 8.26 23.83 2.81
N LEU A 136 8.41 22.87 3.73
CA LEU A 136 7.29 22.34 4.51
C LEU A 136 6.85 23.29 5.64
N ASP A 137 7.70 24.28 5.96
CA ASP A 137 7.41 25.32 6.95
C ASP A 137 6.77 26.58 6.34
N ASP A 138 6.66 26.64 5.01
CA ASP A 138 6.04 27.78 4.34
C ASP A 138 4.54 27.87 4.70
N PRO A 139 3.97 29.07 4.79
CA PRO A 139 2.54 29.25 4.98
C PRO A 139 1.73 28.60 3.84
N VAL A 140 0.77 27.73 4.20
CA VAL A 140 -0.10 27.04 3.22
C VAL A 140 -0.81 28.02 2.28
N LYS A 141 -1.17 29.21 2.77
CA LYS A 141 -1.83 30.28 1.98
C LYS A 141 -1.05 30.68 0.71
N ASP A 142 0.26 30.44 0.66
CA ASP A 142 1.10 30.78 -0.48
C ASP A 142 1.02 29.71 -1.60
N TYR A 143 0.39 28.57 -1.32
CA TYR A 143 0.24 27.43 -2.24
C TYR A 143 -1.22 27.10 -2.60
N VAL A 144 -2.20 27.61 -1.84
CA VAL A 144 -3.62 27.33 -2.09
C VAL A 144 -4.28 28.47 -2.85
N ALA A 145 -5.28 28.13 -3.66
CA ALA A 145 -6.13 29.10 -4.31
C ALA A 145 -6.91 29.95 -3.28
N PRO A 146 -7.43 31.13 -3.66
CA PRO A 146 -8.26 31.95 -2.78
C PRO A 146 -9.40 31.14 -2.14
N ILE A 147 -9.59 31.33 -0.83
CA ILE A 147 -10.67 30.68 -0.08
C ILE A 147 -11.98 31.41 -0.40
N GLN A 148 -12.92 30.71 -1.02
CA GLN A 148 -14.29 31.17 -1.14
C GLN A 148 -15.04 30.83 0.16
N LEU A 149 -15.53 31.86 0.85
CA LEU A 149 -16.37 31.66 2.03
C LEU A 149 -17.74 31.14 1.60
N TYR A 150 -18.23 30.13 2.31
CA TYR A 150 -19.56 29.59 2.10
C TYR A 150 -20.59 30.49 2.78
N GLU A 151 -21.51 31.10 2.02
CA GLU A 151 -22.62 31.88 2.58
C GLU A 151 -23.84 30.98 2.79
N THR A 152 -24.28 30.85 4.04
CA THR A 152 -25.41 29.99 4.43
C THR A 152 -26.78 30.54 4.01
N SER A 153 -26.84 31.75 3.42
CA SER A 153 -28.10 32.39 3.01
C SER A 153 -28.75 31.76 1.77
N GLU A 154 -28.04 30.90 1.03
CA GLU A 154 -28.57 30.17 -0.13
C GLU A 154 -29.32 28.86 0.24
N LEU A 155 -29.47 28.57 1.54
CA LEU A 155 -30.16 27.38 2.05
C LEU A 155 -31.59 27.65 2.56
N VAL A 156 -32.17 28.83 2.26
CA VAL A 156 -33.58 29.15 2.55
C VAL A 156 -34.48 28.78 1.37
#